data_AF-A0A3A2Z8U9-F1
#
_entry.id   AF-A0A3A2Z8U9-F1
#
_cell.length_a   1.000
_cell.length_b   1.000
_cell.length_c   1.000
_cell.angle_alpha   90.00
_cell.angle_beta   90.00
_cell.angle_gamma   90.00
#
_symmetry.space_group_name_H-M   'P 1'
#
loop_
_entity.id
_entity.type
_entity.pdbx_description
1 polymer ?
#
loop_
_entity_poly.entity_id
_entity_poly.type
_entity_poly.pdbx_seq_one_letter_code
_entity_poly.pdbx_strand_id
1 'polypeptide(L)'
;MSFDLPTIDELKRSAESGQRITPEDVSVISQAESELTGSGPVAGGPAATAQSLAMKQMNFDTKLDEISRKPQSHITQEDAREIQATEGRAFNKPPGVGSVSAQVRSIANRNTALGLPPVAIDGPTYVTKDDASEAQHMESMIYGGQNPRGGMAAQMQSAADKIENVRRSSQESL
;
A
#
# COMPACT_ATOMS: atom_id res chain seq x y z
N MET A 1 41.12 -19.45 -14.04
CA MET A 1 39.84 -19.45 -14.78
C MET A 1 39.65 -18.03 -15.29
N SER A 2 39.54 -17.83 -16.60
CA SER A 2 39.18 -16.53 -17.16
C SER A 2 37.70 -16.30 -16.85
N PHE A 3 37.40 -15.40 -15.93
CA PHE A 3 36.03 -14.92 -15.74
C PHE A 3 35.73 -14.01 -16.91
N ASP A 4 34.96 -14.53 -17.87
CA ASP A 4 34.47 -13.71 -18.98
C ASP A 4 33.48 -12.70 -18.39
N LEU A 5 33.81 -11.42 -18.53
CA LEU A 5 33.00 -10.34 -17.97
C LEU A 5 31.67 -10.28 -18.74
N PRO A 6 30.50 -10.40 -18.06
CA PRO A 6 29.22 -10.32 -18.75
C PRO A 6 29.03 -8.95 -19.39
N THR A 7 28.43 -8.92 -20.56
CA THR A 7 28.06 -7.67 -21.22
C THR A 7 26.88 -6.99 -20.53
N ILE A 8 26.75 -5.68 -20.73
CA ILE A 8 25.63 -4.89 -20.20
C ILE A 8 24.28 -5.46 -20.66
N ASP A 9 24.19 -5.91 -21.92
CA ASP A 9 22.95 -6.45 -22.47
C ASP A 9 22.61 -7.84 -21.93
N GLU A 10 23.61 -8.66 -21.58
CA GLU A 10 23.39 -9.92 -20.87
C GLU A 10 22.85 -9.69 -19.46
N LEU A 11 23.40 -8.71 -18.74
CA LEU A 11 22.90 -8.33 -17.41
C LEU A 11 21.45 -7.84 -17.46
N LYS A 12 21.13 -6.98 -18.43
CA LYS A 12 19.75 -6.49 -18.63
C LYS A 12 18.79 -7.61 -18.98
N ARG A 13 19.16 -8.49 -19.93
CA ARG A 13 18.33 -9.65 -20.32
C ARG A 13 18.13 -10.64 -19.17
N SER A 14 19.16 -10.84 -18.35
CA SER A 14 19.07 -11.68 -17.15
C SER A 14 18.09 -11.07 -16.14
N ALA A 15 18.16 -9.76 -15.90
CA ALA A 15 17.17 -9.10 -15.07
C ALA A 15 15.75 -9.21 -15.66
N GLU A 16 15.58 -9.04 -16.97
CA GLU A 16 14.27 -9.18 -17.64
C GLU A 16 13.69 -10.60 -17.54
N SER A 17 14.54 -11.63 -17.52
CA SER A 17 14.09 -13.03 -17.30
C SER A 17 13.70 -13.31 -15.83
N GLY A 18 13.89 -12.33 -14.94
CA GLY A 18 13.61 -12.45 -13.51
C GLY A 18 14.81 -12.90 -12.68
N GLN A 19 16.00 -13.02 -13.29
CA GLN A 19 17.20 -13.39 -12.56
C GLN A 19 17.60 -12.28 -11.58
N ARG A 20 17.92 -12.71 -10.36
CA ARG A 20 18.41 -11.82 -9.31
C ARG A 20 19.92 -11.62 -9.47
N ILE A 21 20.35 -10.37 -9.31
CA ILE A 21 21.76 -10.00 -9.25
C ILE A 21 22.09 -9.81 -7.78
N THR A 22 22.90 -10.69 -7.22
CA THR A 22 23.25 -10.66 -5.81
C THR A 22 24.44 -9.73 -5.55
N PRO A 23 24.67 -9.29 -4.29
CA PRO A 23 25.87 -8.54 -3.93
C PRO A 23 27.17 -9.28 -4.30
N GLU A 24 27.16 -10.61 -4.21
CA GLU A 24 28.28 -11.46 -4.61
C GLU A 24 28.54 -11.37 -6.11
N ASP A 25 27.49 -11.44 -6.95
CA ASP A 25 27.62 -11.27 -8.40
C ASP A 25 28.25 -9.91 -8.74
N VAL A 26 27.80 -8.84 -8.07
CA VAL A 26 28.35 -7.49 -8.26
C VAL A 26 29.83 -7.45 -7.89
N SER A 27 30.23 -8.09 -6.79
CA SER A 27 31.63 -8.15 -6.36
C SER A 27 32.51 -8.89 -7.37
N VAL A 28 32.04 -10.03 -7.88
CA VAL A 28 32.78 -10.82 -8.88
C VAL A 28 32.93 -10.03 -10.18
N ILE A 29 31.86 -9.42 -10.67
CA ILE A 29 31.89 -8.60 -11.90
C ILE A 29 32.80 -7.39 -11.73
N SER A 30 32.78 -6.74 -10.55
CA SER A 30 33.64 -5.61 -10.24
C SER A 30 35.12 -5.99 -10.23
N GLN A 31 35.47 -7.13 -9.62
CA GLN A 31 36.85 -7.65 -9.64
C GLN A 31 37.31 -7.97 -11.06
N ALA A 32 36.48 -8.68 -11.83
CA ALA A 32 36.78 -9.04 -13.22
C ALA A 32 36.95 -7.78 -14.10
N GLU A 33 36.09 -6.77 -13.96
CA GLU A 33 36.23 -5.51 -14.71
C GLU A 33 37.51 -4.77 -14.32
N SER A 34 37.86 -4.76 -13.03
CA SER A 34 39.07 -4.10 -12.55
C SER A 34 40.36 -4.78 -13.01
N GLU A 35 40.40 -6.11 -13.04
CA GLU A 35 41.52 -6.87 -13.58
C GLU A 35 41.72 -6.59 -15.08
N LEU A 36 40.63 -6.40 -15.82
CA LEU A 36 40.66 -6.24 -17.28
C LEU A 36 40.97 -4.81 -17.71
N THR A 37 40.45 -3.82 -16.99
CA THR A 37 40.65 -2.39 -17.28
C THR A 37 41.90 -1.80 -16.63
N GLY A 38 42.48 -2.50 -15.65
CA GLY A 38 43.59 -2.01 -14.84
C GLY A 38 43.22 -0.81 -13.94
N SER A 39 41.93 -0.51 -13.80
CA SER A 39 41.39 0.57 -12.99
C SER A 39 40.16 0.09 -12.20
N GLY A 40 39.62 0.91 -11.29
CA GLY A 40 38.35 0.57 -10.61
C GLY A 40 37.17 0.39 -11.58
N PRO A 41 35.97 0.03 -11.06
CA PRO A 41 34.76 -0.10 -11.87
C PRO A 41 34.53 1.09 -12.81
N VAL A 42 34.23 0.82 -14.08
CA VAL A 42 34.08 1.86 -15.10
C VAL A 42 32.65 2.40 -15.09
N ALA A 43 32.51 3.73 -15.19
CA ALA A 43 31.22 4.38 -15.26
C ALA A 43 30.41 3.87 -16.47
N GLY A 44 29.23 3.31 -16.21
CA GLY A 44 28.37 2.71 -17.25
C GLY A 44 28.83 1.33 -17.73
N GLY A 45 29.91 0.77 -17.18
CA GLY A 45 30.37 -0.58 -17.49
C GLY A 45 29.52 -1.69 -16.86
N PRO A 46 29.88 -2.96 -17.07
CA PRO A 46 29.20 -4.11 -16.49
C PRO A 46 29.05 -4.05 -14.97
N ALA A 47 30.09 -3.65 -14.23
CA ALA A 47 30.01 -3.60 -12.76
C ALA A 47 29.04 -2.51 -12.28
N ALA A 48 29.10 -1.32 -12.86
CA ALA A 48 28.18 -0.22 -12.55
C ALA A 48 26.73 -0.61 -12.90
N THR A 49 26.53 -1.34 -14.00
CA THR A 49 25.22 -1.84 -14.42
C THR A 49 24.69 -2.91 -13.45
N ALA A 50 25.53 -3.88 -13.08
CA ALA A 50 25.19 -4.94 -12.13
C ALA A 50 24.81 -4.33 -10.77
N GLN A 51 25.60 -3.38 -10.27
CA GLN A 51 25.32 -2.66 -9.03
C GLN A 51 23.99 -1.91 -9.11
N SER A 52 23.73 -1.18 -10.19
CA SER A 52 22.47 -0.44 -10.38
C SER A 52 21.26 -1.38 -10.37
N LEU A 53 21.37 -2.53 -11.02
CA LEU A 53 20.29 -3.53 -11.06
C LEU A 53 20.07 -4.18 -9.70
N ALA A 54 21.13 -4.60 -9.02
CA ALA A 54 21.05 -5.17 -7.67
C ALA A 54 20.35 -4.19 -6.70
N MET A 55 20.70 -2.90 -6.74
CA MET A 55 20.04 -1.88 -5.91
C MET A 55 18.55 -1.71 -6.24
N LYS A 56 18.18 -1.73 -7.52
CA LYS A 56 16.77 -1.63 -7.94
C LYS A 56 15.96 -2.85 -7.52
N GLN A 57 16.55 -4.05 -7.64
CA GLN A 57 15.93 -5.30 -7.21
C GLN A 57 15.75 -5.33 -5.69
N MET A 58 16.76 -4.91 -4.93
CA MET A 58 16.66 -4.76 -3.48
C MET A 58 15.55 -3.77 -3.08
N ASN A 59 15.45 -2.63 -3.75
CA ASN A 59 14.39 -1.66 -3.48
C ASN A 59 12.98 -2.22 -3.76
N PHE A 60 12.83 -3.02 -4.82
CA PHE A 60 11.59 -3.74 -5.10
C PHE A 60 11.27 -4.75 -3.98
N ASP A 61 12.26 -5.52 -3.53
CA ASP A 61 12.06 -6.51 -2.47
C ASP A 61 11.70 -5.86 -1.13
N THR A 62 12.32 -4.72 -0.77
CA THR A 62 11.94 -3.92 0.40
C THR A 62 10.49 -3.46 0.33
N LYS A 63 10.07 -2.94 -0.82
CA LYS A 63 8.68 -2.49 -1.03
C LYS A 63 7.68 -3.64 -0.95
N LEU A 64 8.05 -4.79 -1.50
CA LEU A 64 7.25 -6.00 -1.43
C LEU A 64 7.10 -6.49 0.00
N ASP A 65 8.17 -6.44 0.80
CA ASP A 65 8.14 -6.79 2.22
C ASP A 65 7.28 -5.81 3.03
N GLU A 66 7.40 -4.50 2.80
CA GLU A 66 6.53 -3.47 3.40
C GLU A 66 5.04 -3.79 3.17
N ILE A 67 4.65 -4.19 1.96
CA ILE A 67 3.27 -4.54 1.62
C ILE A 67 2.86 -5.90 2.19
N SER A 68 3.77 -6.87 2.23
CA SER A 68 3.49 -8.21 2.77
C SER A 68 3.09 -8.17 4.25
N ARG A 69 3.57 -7.17 4.99
CA ARG A 69 3.25 -6.94 6.40
C ARG A 69 1.89 -6.26 6.61
N LYS A 70 1.30 -5.68 5.56
CA LYS A 70 -0.03 -5.06 5.62
C LYS A 70 -1.11 -6.13 5.55
N PRO A 71 -2.21 -5.99 6.33
CA PRO A 71 -3.41 -6.79 6.09
C PRO A 71 -3.89 -6.59 4.65
N GLN A 72 -4.39 -7.65 4.00
CA GLN A 72 -4.84 -7.55 2.62
C GLN A 72 -5.88 -6.45 2.39
N SER A 73 -6.75 -6.17 3.37
CA SER A 73 -7.75 -5.09 3.32
C SER A 73 -7.17 -3.68 3.33
N HIS A 74 -5.90 -3.52 3.72
CA HIS A 74 -5.20 -2.24 3.81
C HIS A 74 -4.24 -2.01 2.65
N ILE A 75 -4.18 -2.93 1.68
CA ILE A 75 -3.42 -2.74 0.45
C ILE A 75 -4.15 -1.71 -0.43
N THR A 76 -3.47 -0.62 -0.74
CA THR A 76 -4.05 0.56 -1.40
C THR A 76 -3.66 0.67 -2.88
N GLN A 77 -4.29 1.60 -3.60
CA GLN A 77 -3.89 1.96 -4.98
C GLN A 77 -2.49 2.56 -5.05
N GLU A 78 -2.05 3.24 -3.98
CA GLU A 78 -0.69 3.79 -3.92
C GLU A 78 0.33 2.65 -3.84
N ASP A 79 0.08 1.66 -2.98
CA ASP A 79 0.91 0.45 -2.86
C ASP A 79 1.07 -0.25 -4.21
N ALA A 80 -0.02 -0.37 -4.96
CA ALA A 80 0.01 -0.96 -6.31
C ALA A 80 0.86 -0.15 -7.28
N ARG A 81 0.80 1.20 -7.22
CA ARG A 81 1.58 2.08 -8.08
C ARG A 81 3.08 2.02 -7.75
N GLU A 82 3.42 2.03 -6.46
CA GLU A 82 4.80 1.93 -5.99
C GLU A 82 5.44 0.60 -6.41
N ILE A 83 4.73 -0.52 -6.22
CA ILE A 83 5.19 -1.84 -6.64
C ILE A 83 5.36 -1.92 -8.15
N GLN A 84 4.40 -1.42 -8.92
CA GLN A 84 4.51 -1.41 -10.38
C GLN A 84 5.72 -0.62 -10.87
N ALA A 85 5.98 0.55 -10.30
CA ALA A 85 7.11 1.38 -10.67
C ALA A 85 8.45 0.74 -10.27
N THR A 86 8.52 0.11 -9.11
CA THR A 86 9.75 -0.52 -8.61
C THR A 86 10.04 -1.84 -9.31
N GLU A 87 9.03 -2.68 -9.57
CA GLU A 87 9.16 -3.92 -10.35
C GLU A 87 9.67 -3.63 -11.76
N GLY A 88 9.09 -2.63 -12.44
CA GLY A 88 9.50 -2.27 -13.79
C GLY A 88 10.96 -1.81 -13.88
N ARG A 89 11.46 -1.14 -12.84
CA ARG A 89 12.86 -0.73 -12.73
C ARG A 89 13.78 -1.90 -12.37
N ALA A 90 13.34 -2.80 -11.49
CA ALA A 90 14.10 -3.95 -11.02
C ALA A 90 14.40 -4.96 -12.14
N PHE A 91 13.46 -5.14 -13.06
CA PHE A 91 13.54 -6.15 -14.13
C PHE A 91 13.61 -5.55 -15.54
N ASN A 92 13.82 -4.23 -15.69
CA ASN A 92 13.87 -3.51 -16.97
C ASN A 92 12.72 -3.80 -17.95
N LYS A 93 11.59 -4.31 -17.47
CA LYS A 93 10.43 -4.64 -18.31
C LYS A 93 9.15 -4.17 -17.63
N PRO A 94 8.14 -3.75 -18.41
CA PRO A 94 6.82 -3.50 -17.85
C PRO A 94 6.29 -4.73 -17.11
N PRO A 95 5.74 -4.59 -15.89
CA PRO A 95 5.13 -5.71 -15.19
C PRO A 95 4.00 -6.33 -16.02
N GLY A 96 4.10 -7.64 -16.25
CA GLY A 96 3.16 -8.38 -17.08
C GLY A 96 1.95 -8.92 -16.30
N VAL A 97 1.05 -9.59 -17.01
CA VAL A 97 -0.01 -10.39 -16.36
C VAL A 97 0.63 -11.48 -15.49
N GLY A 98 0.09 -11.67 -14.28
CA GLY A 98 0.64 -12.63 -13.30
C GLY A 98 1.82 -12.10 -12.47
N SER A 99 2.35 -10.92 -12.78
CA SER A 99 3.36 -10.24 -11.93
C SER A 99 2.84 -9.97 -10.52
N VAL A 100 3.77 -9.72 -9.59
CA VAL A 100 3.40 -9.28 -8.24
C VAL A 100 2.65 -7.95 -8.30
N SER A 101 3.09 -7.01 -9.14
CA SER A 101 2.37 -5.76 -9.41
C SER A 101 0.92 -5.98 -9.83
N ALA A 102 0.68 -6.92 -10.74
CA ALA A 102 -0.68 -7.24 -11.18
C ALA A 102 -1.55 -7.78 -10.03
N GLN A 103 -0.97 -8.59 -9.15
CA GLN A 103 -1.65 -9.14 -7.97
C GLN A 103 -1.97 -8.04 -6.94
N VAL A 104 -0.99 -7.21 -6.59
CA VAL A 104 -1.17 -6.08 -5.64
C VAL A 104 -2.24 -5.12 -6.17
N ARG A 105 -2.20 -4.78 -7.47
CA ARG A 105 -3.23 -3.95 -8.11
C ARG A 105 -4.61 -4.60 -8.08
N SER A 106 -4.70 -5.91 -8.29
CA SER A 106 -5.98 -6.63 -8.20
C SER A 106 -6.57 -6.57 -6.78
N ILE A 107 -5.72 -6.70 -5.75
CA ILE A 107 -6.16 -6.60 -4.35
C ILE A 107 -6.60 -5.17 -4.05
N ALA A 108 -5.81 -4.17 -4.44
CA ALA A 108 -6.14 -2.76 -4.26
C ALA A 108 -7.47 -2.38 -4.92
N ASN A 109 -7.70 -2.81 -6.17
CA ASN A 109 -8.96 -2.57 -6.89
C ASN A 109 -10.15 -3.22 -6.16
N ARG A 110 -9.97 -4.45 -5.67
CA ARG A 110 -10.99 -5.14 -4.87
C ARG A 110 -11.29 -4.37 -3.60
N ASN A 111 -10.26 -3.91 -2.90
CA ASN A 111 -10.43 -3.12 -1.66
C ASN A 111 -11.19 -1.84 -1.93
N THR A 112 -10.83 -1.08 -2.98
CA THR A 112 -11.56 0.12 -3.39
C THR A 112 -13.03 -0.19 -3.67
N ALA A 113 -13.33 -1.27 -4.40
CA ALA A 113 -14.70 -1.67 -4.71
C ALA A 113 -15.51 -2.09 -3.47
N LEU A 114 -14.84 -2.61 -2.44
CA LEU A 114 -15.45 -3.03 -1.17
C LEU A 114 -15.44 -1.92 -0.10
N GLY A 115 -14.88 -0.74 -0.39
CA GLY A 115 -14.69 0.33 0.60
C GLY A 115 -13.71 -0.04 1.71
N LEU A 116 -12.68 -0.83 1.40
CA LEU A 116 -11.63 -1.26 2.31
C LEU A 116 -10.35 -0.40 2.19
N PRO A 117 -9.59 -0.21 3.28
CA PRO A 117 -9.92 -0.65 4.63
C PRO A 117 -11.18 0.08 5.11
N PRO A 118 -12.05 -0.59 5.90
CA PRO A 118 -13.18 0.11 6.46
C PRO A 118 -12.58 1.28 7.23
N VAL A 119 -13.02 2.50 6.92
CA VAL A 119 -12.67 3.65 7.76
C VAL A 119 -13.03 3.20 9.16
N ALA A 120 -12.03 2.96 10.00
CA ALA A 120 -12.28 2.85 11.42
C ALA A 120 -12.97 4.17 11.72
N ILE A 121 -14.25 4.12 12.03
CA ILE A 121 -14.95 5.24 12.63
C ILE A 121 -14.28 5.33 14.01
N ASP A 122 -13.07 5.90 14.05
CA ASP A 122 -12.26 6.08 15.24
C ASP A 122 -12.73 7.35 15.94
N GLY A 123 -14.02 7.29 16.23
CA GLY A 123 -14.82 8.23 16.95
C GLY A 123 -16.01 7.39 17.37
N PRO A 124 -16.33 7.24 18.66
CA PRO A 124 -17.72 6.98 19.00
C PRO A 124 -18.54 7.99 18.19
N THR A 125 -19.33 7.53 17.22
CA THR A 125 -20.38 8.35 16.64
C THR A 125 -21.37 8.55 17.78
N TYR A 126 -21.02 9.45 18.70
CA TYR A 126 -21.95 9.98 19.65
C TYR A 126 -22.94 10.72 18.77
N VAL A 127 -24.12 10.13 18.58
CA VAL A 127 -25.26 10.89 18.13
C VAL A 127 -25.45 11.95 19.20
N THR A 128 -24.94 13.16 18.95
CA THR A 128 -25.13 14.27 19.86
C THR A 128 -26.59 14.72 19.75
N LYS A 129 -27.09 15.45 20.75
CA LYS A 129 -28.44 16.04 20.66
C LYS A 129 -28.56 16.96 19.46
N ASP A 130 -27.46 17.56 19.02
CA ASP A 130 -27.42 18.42 17.84
C ASP A 130 -27.56 17.59 16.55
N ASP A 131 -26.84 16.46 16.41
CA ASP A 131 -27.00 15.56 15.25
C ASP A 131 -28.42 14.96 15.16
N ALA A 132 -29.01 14.61 16.31
CA ALA A 132 -30.38 14.12 16.37
C ALA A 132 -31.41 15.24 16.08
N SER A 133 -31.11 16.49 16.43
CA SER A 133 -31.95 17.65 16.11
C SER A 133 -31.89 18.01 14.63
N GLU A 134 -30.71 17.88 14.00
CA GLU A 134 -30.52 18.07 12.57
C GLU A 134 -31.28 16.99 11.77
N ALA A 135 -31.21 15.73 12.21
CA ALA A 135 -32.01 14.65 11.65
C ALA A 135 -33.53 14.89 11.80
N GLN A 136 -33.98 15.44 12.93
CA GLN A 136 -35.39 15.85 13.13
C GLN A 136 -35.81 16.98 12.21
N HIS A 137 -34.93 17.96 11.98
CA HIS A 137 -35.22 19.06 11.08
C HIS A 137 -35.39 18.55 9.64
N MET A 138 -34.52 17.65 9.21
CA MET A 138 -34.63 17.00 7.90
C MET A 138 -35.86 16.10 7.78
N GLU A 139 -36.18 15.27 8.78
CA GLU A 139 -37.39 14.43 8.76
C GLU A 139 -38.67 15.27 8.76
N SER A 140 -38.71 16.36 9.53
CA SER A 140 -39.84 17.30 9.57
C SER A 140 -40.06 18.00 8.22
N MET A 141 -38.98 18.32 7.49
CA MET A 141 -39.08 18.89 6.14
C MET A 141 -39.63 17.88 5.13
N ILE A 142 -39.25 16.61 5.25
CA ILE A 142 -39.68 15.54 4.34
C ILE A 142 -41.15 15.12 4.59
N TYR A 143 -41.61 15.11 5.84
CA TYR A 143 -42.97 14.70 6.22
C TYR A 143 -43.94 15.86 6.49
N GLY A 144 -43.59 17.09 6.10
CA GLY A 144 -44.51 18.23 6.15
C GLY A 144 -44.87 18.70 7.56
N GLY A 145 -43.91 18.66 8.50
CA GLY A 145 -44.06 19.22 9.84
C GLY A 145 -44.49 18.23 10.93
N GLN A 146 -44.64 16.93 10.62
CA GLN A 146 -44.92 15.89 11.62
C GLN A 146 -43.82 14.82 11.61
N ASN A 147 -43.07 14.72 12.71
CA ASN A 147 -42.17 13.59 12.93
C ASN A 147 -42.98 12.36 13.34
N PRO A 148 -42.94 11.25 12.58
CA PRO A 148 -43.72 10.06 12.90
C PRO A 148 -43.27 9.43 14.22
N ARG A 149 -44.23 9.06 15.08
CA ARG A 149 -43.95 8.33 16.34
C ARG A 149 -43.24 7.01 16.01
N GLY A 150 -41.96 6.89 16.40
CA GLY A 150 -41.12 5.72 16.12
C GLY A 150 -40.22 5.83 14.88
N GLY A 151 -40.18 6.99 14.20
CA GLY A 151 -39.25 7.29 13.10
C GLY A 151 -37.77 7.30 13.53
N MET A 152 -36.85 7.41 12.57
CA MET A 152 -35.41 7.29 12.84
C MET A 152 -34.94 8.34 13.85
N ALA A 153 -35.48 9.56 13.81
CA ALA A 153 -35.13 10.58 14.79
C ALA A 153 -35.61 10.27 16.22
N ALA A 154 -36.76 9.60 16.39
CA ALA A 154 -37.24 9.19 17.72
C ALA A 154 -36.35 8.08 18.31
N GLN A 155 -35.86 7.18 17.45
CA GLN A 155 -34.92 6.12 17.84
C GLN A 155 -33.55 6.71 18.19
N MET A 156 -33.07 7.70 17.44
CA MET A 156 -31.83 8.43 17.72
C MET A 156 -31.87 9.19 19.05
N GLN A 157 -32.98 9.87 19.37
CA GLN A 157 -33.15 10.53 20.67
C GLN A 157 -33.19 9.53 21.83
N SER A 158 -33.91 8.41 21.67
CA SER A 158 -33.94 7.37 22.70
C SER A 158 -32.57 6.74 22.95
N ALA A 159 -31.76 6.57 21.89
CA ALA A 159 -30.38 6.12 22.01
C ALA A 159 -29.50 7.17 22.72
N ALA A 160 -29.63 8.44 22.37
CA ALA A 160 -28.90 9.54 23.01
C ALA A 160 -29.24 9.69 24.51
N ASP A 161 -30.53 9.64 24.87
CA ASP A 161 -30.99 9.76 26.25
C ASP A 161 -30.51 8.60 27.14
N LYS A 162 -30.50 7.37 26.60
CA LYS A 162 -29.96 6.20 27.32
C LYS A 162 -28.47 6.38 27.64
N ILE A 163 -27.71 6.95 26.72
CA ILE A 163 -26.27 7.17 26.88
C ILE A 163 -26.00 8.29 27.89
N GLU A 164 -26.78 9.38 27.87
CA GLU A 164 -26.66 10.45 28.88
C GLU A 164 -26.94 9.93 30.30
N ASN A 165 -27.94 9.07 30.45
CA ASN A 165 -28.31 8.51 31.75
C ASN A 165 -27.23 7.55 32.30
N VAL A 166 -26.58 6.78 31.42
CA VAL A 166 -25.43 5.93 31.78
C VAL A 166 -24.21 6.77 32.16
N ARG A 167 -23.98 7.90 31.47
CA ARG A 167 -22.87 8.81 31.79
C ARG A 167 -23.06 9.52 33.13
N ARG A 168 -24.30 9.90 33.46
CA ARG A 168 -24.65 10.56 34.73
C ARG A 168 -24.54 9.61 35.92
N SER A 169 -25.05 8.39 35.81
CA SER A 169 -24.92 7.36 36.85
C SER A 169 -23.48 6.93 37.12
N SER A 170 -22.62 6.94 36.10
CA SER A 170 -21.19 6.64 36.25
C SER A 170 -20.39 7.77 36.95
N GLN A 171 -20.90 8.99 37.00
CA GLN A 171 -20.27 10.13 37.69
C GLN A 171 -20.70 10.26 39.17
N GLU A 172 -21.81 9.64 39.58
CA GLU A 172 -22.28 9.62 40.98
C GLU A 172 -21.70 8.45 41.80
N SER A 173 -20.82 7.63 41.21
CA SER A 173 -20.23 6.42 41.82
C SER A 173 -18.77 6.57 42.29
N LEU A 174 -18.26 7.81 42.40
CA LEU A 174 -16.94 8.18 42.95
C LEU A 174 -17.11 9.12 44.13
#